data_AF-A0A7C1BMI7-F1
#
_entry.id   AF-A0A7C1BMI7-F1
#
_cell.length_a   1.000
_cell.length_b   1.000
_cell.length_c   1.000
_cell.angle_alpha   90.00
_cell.angle_beta   90.00
_cell.angle_gamma   90.00
#
_symmetry.space_group_name_H-M   'P 1'
#
loop_
_entity.id
_entity.type
_entity.pdbx_description
1 polymer ?
#
loop_
_entity_poly.entity_id
_entity_poly.type
_entity_poly.pdbx_seq_one_letter_code
_entity_poly.pdbx_strand_id
1 'polypeptide(L)'
;MADFYINIIMDDEKLKKIEAAGLADQIQEIDGKKAVQVGMNKKDKKKLCKGFPDLTFDSADACVLPEDAENTLIGIIQDMGTLDVMKVAITKLYNPLAGKSIRSVA
;
A
#
# COMPACT_ATOMS: atom_id res chain seq x y z
N MET A 1 5.71 -14.55 -7.77
CA MET A 1 5.57 -13.18 -8.33
C MET A 1 4.34 -12.55 -7.70
N ALA A 2 4.38 -11.26 -7.42
CA ALA A 2 3.17 -10.54 -7.02
C ALA A 2 2.21 -10.51 -8.21
N ASP A 3 0.92 -10.71 -7.94
CA ASP A 3 -0.12 -10.71 -8.98
C ASP A 3 -0.71 -9.31 -9.18
N PHE A 4 -0.48 -8.40 -8.22
CA PHE A 4 -1.02 -7.04 -8.19
C PHE A 4 -0.02 -6.11 -7.50
N TYR A 5 -0.10 -4.82 -7.79
CA TYR A 5 0.84 -3.83 -7.26
C TYR A 5 0.15 -2.59 -6.66
N ILE A 6 0.81 -1.89 -5.74
CA ILE A 6 0.43 -0.52 -5.37
C ILE A 6 1.50 0.40 -5.93
N ASN A 7 1.07 1.34 -6.77
CA ASN A 7 1.94 2.39 -7.28
C ASN A 7 1.93 3.54 -6.27
N ILE A 8 3.07 3.76 -5.62
CA ILE A 8 3.27 4.91 -4.75
C ILE A 8 4.07 5.93 -5.53
N ILE A 9 3.49 7.08 -5.83
CA ILE A 9 4.20 8.16 -6.53
C ILE A 9 5.19 8.78 -5.55
N MET A 10 6.45 8.86 -5.97
CA MET A 10 7.54 9.37 -5.16
C MET A 10 7.67 10.88 -5.32
N ASP A 11 7.24 11.60 -4.29
CA ASP A 11 7.55 13.01 -4.08
C ASP A 11 8.88 13.15 -3.32
N ASP A 12 9.43 14.36 -3.25
CA ASP A 12 10.73 14.62 -2.60
C ASP A 12 10.83 14.11 -1.15
N GLU A 13 9.74 14.18 -0.39
CA GLU A 13 9.70 13.66 0.98
C GLU A 13 9.70 12.12 1.02
N LYS A 14 8.97 11.49 0.11
CA LYS A 14 8.83 10.03 0.03
C LYS A 14 10.12 9.41 -0.48
N LEU A 15 10.79 10.07 -1.43
CA LEU A 15 12.13 9.71 -1.90
C LEU A 15 13.10 9.58 -0.74
N LYS A 16 13.21 10.60 0.11
CA LYS A 16 14.11 10.57 1.28
C LYS A 16 13.79 9.42 2.23
N LYS A 17 12.52 9.09 2.44
CA LYS A 17 12.11 7.97 3.29
C LYS A 17 12.51 6.61 2.69
N ILE A 18 12.28 6.42 1.40
CA ILE A 18 12.65 5.19 0.68
C ILE A 18 14.18 5.03 0.58
N GLU A 19 14.91 6.12 0.32
CA GLU A 19 16.37 6.13 0.32
C GLU A 19 16.94 5.83 1.72
N ALA A 20 16.39 6.44 2.77
CA ALA A 20 16.79 6.17 4.15
C ALA A 20 16.49 4.72 4.58
N ALA A 21 15.45 4.11 3.98
CA ALA A 21 15.13 2.69 4.16
C ALA A 21 16.05 1.75 3.36
N GLY A 22 16.97 2.28 2.53
CA GLY A 22 17.85 1.48 1.69
C GLY A 22 17.16 0.85 0.47
N LEU A 23 16.03 1.43 0.05
CA LEU A 23 15.18 0.90 -1.04
C LEU A 23 15.25 1.74 -2.31
N ALA A 24 16.28 2.57 -2.45
CA ALA A 24 16.47 3.43 -3.61
C ALA A 24 16.49 2.64 -4.94
N ASP A 25 17.08 1.43 -4.92
CA ASP A 25 17.16 0.53 -6.08
C ASP A 25 15.79 -0.02 -6.53
N GLN A 26 14.76 0.11 -5.70
CA GLN A 26 13.41 -0.34 -6.01
C GLN A 26 12.54 0.75 -6.66
N ILE A 27 13.05 1.98 -6.74
CA ILE A 27 12.35 3.09 -7.39
C ILE A 27 12.39 2.86 -8.90
N GLN A 28 11.22 2.86 -9.52
CA GLN A 28 11.04 2.70 -10.95
C GLN A 28 10.31 3.90 -11.54
N GLU A 29 10.42 4.08 -12.85
CA GLU A 29 9.69 5.13 -13.54
C GLU A 29 8.39 4.54 -14.12
N ILE A 30 7.26 5.03 -13.62
CA ILE A 30 5.91 4.63 -14.04
C ILE A 30 5.22 5.88 -14.57
N ASP A 31 4.76 5.84 -15.82
CA ASP A 31 4.11 6.98 -16.49
C ASP A 31 4.93 8.29 -16.43
N GLY A 32 6.26 8.19 -16.53
CA GLY A 32 7.17 9.35 -16.48
C GLY A 32 7.36 9.95 -15.08
N LYS A 33 6.88 9.27 -14.03
CA LYS A 33 7.07 9.66 -12.63
C LYS A 33 7.82 8.58 -11.88
N LYS A 34 8.67 8.98 -10.94
CA LYS A 34 9.30 8.05 -10.01
C LYS A 34 8.22 7.46 -9.10
N ALA A 35 8.18 6.14 -9.00
CA ALA A 35 7.24 5.42 -8.18
C ALA A 35 7.86 4.12 -7.67
N VAL A 36 7.38 3.62 -6.53
CA VAL A 36 7.69 2.25 -6.08
C VAL A 36 6.47 1.38 -6.22
N GLN A 37 6.68 0.13 -6.65
CA GLN A 37 5.62 -0.87 -6.76
C GLN A 37 5.67 -1.81 -5.57
N VAL A 38 4.66 -1.72 -4.72
CA VAL A 38 4.51 -2.66 -3.61
C VAL A 38 3.70 -3.86 -4.07
N GLY A 39 4.36 -5.01 -4.20
CA GLY A 39 3.73 -6.24 -4.66
C GLY A 39 2.76 -6.83 -3.63
N MET A 40 1.59 -7.25 -4.08
CA MET A 40 0.59 -7.95 -3.27
C MET A 40 0.02 -9.18 -3.97
N ASN A 41 -0.60 -10.06 -3.19
CA ASN A 41 -1.31 -11.23 -3.71
C ASN A 41 -2.82 -10.96 -3.84
N LYS A 42 -3.54 -11.88 -4.49
CA LYS A 42 -4.99 -11.78 -4.69
C LYS A 42 -5.82 -11.67 -3.40
N LYS A 43 -5.40 -12.32 -2.31
CA LYS A 43 -6.10 -12.27 -1.02
C LYS A 43 -5.96 -10.88 -0.40
N ASP A 44 -4.78 -10.31 -0.55
CA ASP A 44 -4.41 -9.00 -0.04
C ASP A 44 -5.16 -7.90 -0.78
N LYS A 45 -5.19 -7.94 -2.12
CA LYS A 45 -6.04 -7.08 -2.96
C LYS A 45 -7.51 -7.13 -2.53
N LYS A 46 -8.05 -8.33 -2.32
CA LYS A 46 -9.45 -8.50 -1.92
C LYS A 46 -9.77 -7.90 -0.54
N LYS A 47 -8.83 -7.93 0.41
CA LYS A 47 -9.00 -7.26 1.71
C LYS A 47 -8.89 -5.75 1.56
N LEU A 48 -7.92 -5.27 0.78
CA LEU A 48 -7.74 -3.86 0.51
C LEU A 48 -8.98 -3.24 -0.14
N CYS A 49 -9.56 -3.88 -1.17
CA CYS A 49 -10.80 -3.43 -1.81
C CYS A 49 -12.01 -3.42 -0.85
N LYS A 50 -11.99 -4.23 0.22
CA LYS A 50 -13.05 -4.19 1.25
C LYS A 50 -12.87 -3.04 2.23
N GLY A 51 -11.63 -2.60 2.46
CA GLY A 51 -11.33 -1.41 3.26
C GLY A 51 -11.51 -0.12 2.46
N PHE A 52 -11.19 -0.17 1.16
CA PHE A 52 -11.25 0.93 0.21
C PHE A 52 -12.10 0.50 -0.99
N PRO A 53 -13.43 0.66 -0.92
CA PRO A 53 -14.33 0.28 -2.02
C PRO A 53 -14.13 1.14 -3.27
N ASP A 54 -13.64 2.37 -3.10
CA ASP A 54 -13.38 3.32 -4.19
C ASP A 54 -11.98 3.12 -4.83
N LEU A 55 -11.26 2.08 -4.43
CA LEU A 55 -9.93 1.79 -4.97
C LEU A 55 -10.05 1.26 -6.40
N THR A 56 -9.38 1.94 -7.33
CA THR A 56 -9.34 1.56 -8.74
C THR A 56 -8.02 0.89 -9.08
N PHE A 57 -8.09 -0.11 -9.96
CA PHE A 57 -6.91 -0.79 -10.49
C PHE A 57 -6.79 -0.46 -11.97
N ASP A 58 -5.56 -0.23 -12.42
CA ASP A 58 -5.23 0.03 -13.81
C ASP A 58 -5.10 -1.27 -14.62
N SER A 59 -4.69 -1.13 -15.89
CA SER A 59 -4.49 -2.25 -16.80
C SER A 59 -3.27 -3.12 -16.46
N ALA A 60 -2.39 -2.65 -15.58
CA ALA A 60 -1.22 -3.38 -15.07
C ALA A 60 -1.52 -4.07 -13.73
N ASP A 61 -2.80 -4.16 -13.35
CA ASP A 61 -3.22 -4.74 -12.07
C ASP A 61 -2.63 -4.00 -10.85
N ALA A 62 -2.27 -2.73 -11.04
CA ALA A 62 -1.76 -1.84 -10.01
C ALA A 62 -2.83 -0.83 -9.55
N CYS A 63 -2.77 -0.39 -8.30
CA CYS A 63 -3.66 0.64 -7.76
C CYS A 63 -2.89 1.77 -7.09
N VAL A 64 -3.51 2.95 -7.00
CA VAL A 64 -3.00 4.06 -6.18
C VAL A 64 -3.85 4.15 -4.92
N LEU A 65 -3.19 4.19 -3.76
CA LEU A 65 -3.87 4.36 -2.48
C LEU A 65 -4.27 5.83 -2.26
N PRO A 66 -5.35 6.10 -1.52
CA PRO A 66 -5.61 7.44 -1.01
C PRO A 66 -4.51 7.88 -0.04
N GLU A 67 -4.33 9.19 0.09
CA GLU A 67 -3.21 9.82 0.80
C GLU A 67 -2.98 9.28 2.23
N ASP A 68 -4.04 9.12 3.03
CA ASP A 68 -3.95 8.54 4.38
C ASP A 68 -3.40 7.10 4.40
N ALA A 69 -3.89 6.27 3.47
CA ALA A 69 -3.50 4.87 3.36
C ALA A 69 -2.08 4.74 2.80
N GLU A 70 -1.72 5.60 1.84
CA GLU A 70 -0.38 5.70 1.28
C GLU A 70 0.64 6.11 2.34
N ASN A 71 0.36 7.14 3.13
CA ASN A 71 1.22 7.59 4.23
C ASN A 71 1.45 6.48 5.26
N THR A 72 0.40 5.72 5.58
CA THR A 72 0.50 4.54 6.46
C THR A 72 1.41 3.48 5.85
N LEU A 73 1.26 3.20 4.56
CA LEU A 73 2.08 2.22 3.84
C LEU A 73 3.56 2.63 3.83
N ILE A 74 3.85 3.88 3.49
CA ILE A 74 5.22 4.43 3.48
C ILE A 74 5.85 4.37 4.87
N GLY A 75 5.10 4.68 5.93
CA GLY A 75 5.59 4.55 7.30
C GLY A 75 6.00 3.11 7.63
N ILE A 76 5.20 2.12 7.23
CA ILE A 76 5.54 0.71 7.41
C ILE A 76 6.77 0.31 6.58
N ILE A 77 6.90 0.81 5.34
CA ILE A 77 8.08 0.56 4.49
C ILE A 77 9.33 1.12 5.15
N GLN A 78 9.25 2.33 5.69
CA GLN A 78 10.35 2.98 6.39
C GLN A 78 10.75 2.20 7.65
N ASP A 79 9.77 1.73 8.43
CA ASP A 79 10.01 0.95 9.65
C ASP A 79 10.59 -0.44 9.35
N MET A 80 10.13 -1.09 8.27
CA MET A 80 10.53 -2.45 7.92
C MET A 80 11.77 -2.53 7.01
N GLY A 81 12.10 -1.46 6.28
CA GLY A 81 13.20 -1.45 5.32
C GLY A 81 12.99 -2.39 4.13
N THR A 82 11.74 -2.68 3.75
CA THR A 82 11.42 -3.57 2.62
C THR A 82 10.13 -3.15 1.91
N LEU A 83 9.93 -3.58 0.67
CA LEU A 83 8.65 -3.46 -0.05
C LEU A 83 7.68 -4.61 0.23
N ASP A 84 8.13 -5.71 0.85
CA ASP A 84 7.28 -6.86 1.23
C ASP A 84 6.41 -6.59 2.47
N VAL A 85 5.80 -5.42 2.55
CA VAL A 85 5.07 -4.93 3.73
C VAL A 85 3.58 -5.27 3.69
N MET A 86 3.05 -5.79 2.58
CA MET A 86 1.60 -5.92 2.37
C MET A 86 0.86 -6.70 3.44
N LYS A 87 1.49 -7.73 4.01
CA LYS A 87 0.90 -8.50 5.12
C LYS A 87 0.65 -7.64 6.35
N VAL A 88 1.57 -6.73 6.66
CA VAL A 88 1.48 -5.80 7.80
C VAL A 88 0.61 -4.59 7.43
N ALA A 89 0.76 -4.07 6.22
CA ALA A 89 -0.04 -2.95 5.74
C ALA A 89 -1.53 -3.30 5.80
N ILE A 90 -1.94 -4.49 5.36
CA ILE A 90 -3.33 -4.91 5.39
C ILE A 90 -3.92 -5.00 6.79
N THR A 91 -3.16 -5.35 7.82
CA THR A 91 -3.73 -5.38 9.18
C THR A 91 -4.04 -3.97 9.70
N LYS A 92 -3.33 -2.94 9.18
CA LYS A 92 -3.63 -1.53 9.49
C LYS A 92 -4.67 -0.92 8.55
N LEU A 93 -4.55 -1.20 7.26
CA LEU A 93 -5.35 -0.65 6.17
C LEU A 93 -6.74 -1.31 6.05
N TYR A 94 -6.87 -2.58 6.44
CA TYR A 94 -8.13 -3.31 6.43
C TYR A 94 -8.55 -3.67 7.86
N ASN A 95 -9.54 -2.95 8.38
CA ASN A 95 -10.18 -3.26 9.63
C ASN A 95 -11.54 -3.96 9.37
N PRO A 96 -11.67 -5.28 9.58
CA PRO A 96 -12.94 -6.01 9.39
C PRO A 96 -14.05 -5.61 10.37
N LEU A 97 -13.72 -4.79 11.38
CA LEU A 97 -14.62 -4.25 12.39
C LEU A 97 -14.95 -2.77 12.17
N ALA A 98 -14.30 -2.08 11.22
CA ALA A 98 -14.68 -0.72 10.84
C ALA A 98 -16.11 -0.77 10.28
N GLY A 99 -17.07 -0.23 11.04
CA GLY A 99 -18.49 -0.25 10.71
C GLY A 99 -19.32 -1.38 11.36
N LYS A 100 -18.72 -2.29 12.13
CA LYS A 100 -19.49 -3.18 13.02
C LYS A 100 -19.53 -2.58 14.41
N SER A 101 -20.64 -1.91 14.74
CA SER A 101 -20.98 -1.64 16.14
C SER A 101 -20.87 -2.95 16.92
N ILE A 102 -20.06 -2.97 17.98
CA ILE A 102 -20.02 -4.07 18.94
C ILE A 102 -21.48 -4.30 19.35
N ARG A 103 -22.07 -5.44 18.96
CA ARG A 103 -23.34 -5.82 19.57
C ARG A 103 -22.98 -6.13 21.02
N SER A 104 -23.26 -5.19 21.92
CA SER A 104 -23.27 -5.52 23.35
C SER A 104 -24.27 -6.67 23.48
N VAL A 105 -23.77 -7.85 23.81
CA VAL A 105 -24.66 -8.92 24.28
C VAL A 105 -25.24 -8.41 25.60
N ALA A 106 -26.56 -8.20 25.59
CA ALA A 106 -27.34 -7.83 26.76
C ALA A 106 -27.49 -9.03 27.69
#